data_AF-A0A9D5PVX7-F1
#
_entry.id   AF-A0A9D5PVX7-F1
#
_cell.length_a   1.000
_cell.length_b   1.000
_cell.length_c   1.000
_cell.angle_alpha   90.00
_cell.angle_beta   90.00
_cell.angle_gamma   90.00
#
_symmetry.space_group_name_H-M   'P 1'
#
loop_
_entity.id
_entity.type
_entity.pdbx_description
1 polymer ?
#
loop_
_entity_poly.entity_id
_entity_poly.type
_entity_poly.pdbx_seq_one_letter_code
_entity_poly.pdbx_strand_id
1 'polypeptide(L)'
;MTTSKWIWYPGDFEIAHSIKLHSRREEFGCEYPSMWGLANVYPRVNFRKTAVFQTDGWVKIRRKGKAYLTVDGRKYPMDQRVEIPAGEHRFSVVAIRGDGLPAIYCESDQLASDESWLCTPGTPTNAVPAACEPAFTSPDDDVDVFPFTYTPIAPVSVDGSLHDFGRELFAVLEFDADPADTITVVYGESVEEATTFGLPNERDNALIYETVSGKAHYR
;
A
#
# COMPACT_ATOMS: atom_id res chain seq x y z
N MET A 1 -22.87 -10.73 -9.96
CA MET A 1 -22.58 -10.21 -8.61
C MET A 1 -21.56 -9.10 -8.79
N THR A 2 -21.82 -7.91 -8.27
CA THR A 2 -20.83 -6.83 -8.24
C THR A 2 -19.80 -7.16 -7.17
N THR A 3 -18.53 -7.23 -7.54
CA THR A 3 -17.43 -7.52 -6.63
C THR A 3 -17.11 -6.27 -5.82
N SER A 4 -17.13 -6.37 -4.49
CA SER A 4 -16.69 -5.29 -3.62
C SER A 4 -15.19 -5.04 -3.79
N LYS A 5 -14.81 -3.77 -3.65
CA LYS A 5 -13.43 -3.28 -3.58
C LYS A 5 -13.23 -2.57 -2.26
N TRP A 6 -11.99 -2.48 -1.80
CA TRP A 6 -11.64 -1.48 -0.79
C TRP A 6 -11.82 -0.08 -1.38
N ILE A 7 -12.38 0.83 -0.58
CA ILE A 7 -12.60 2.22 -0.97
C ILE A 7 -12.00 3.20 0.04
N TRP A 8 -11.52 4.33 -0.47
CA TRP A 8 -10.88 5.40 0.30
C TRP A 8 -11.23 6.79 -0.27
N TYR A 9 -10.74 7.85 0.38
CA TYR A 9 -10.88 9.21 -0.13
C TYR A 9 -9.96 9.42 -1.34
N PRO A 10 -10.44 9.93 -2.49
CA PRO A 10 -9.63 10.05 -3.71
C PRO A 10 -8.37 10.92 -3.48
N GLY A 11 -7.22 10.42 -3.93
CA GLY A 11 -5.91 11.04 -3.73
C GLY A 11 -5.14 10.52 -2.51
N ASP A 12 -5.84 10.00 -1.49
CA ASP A 12 -5.17 9.56 -0.25
C ASP A 12 -4.33 8.29 -0.46
N PHE A 13 -4.73 7.39 -1.37
CA PHE A 13 -3.93 6.20 -1.70
C PHE A 13 -2.61 6.60 -2.37
N GLU A 14 -2.68 7.50 -3.35
CA GLU A 14 -1.52 8.00 -4.07
C GLU A 14 -0.57 8.74 -3.13
N ILE A 15 -1.11 9.60 -2.25
CA ILE A 15 -0.32 10.31 -1.22
C ILE A 15 0.35 9.32 -0.26
N ALA A 16 -0.40 8.35 0.28
CA ALA A 16 0.13 7.36 1.22
C ALA A 16 1.28 6.55 0.61
N HIS A 17 1.15 6.14 -0.65
CA HIS A 17 2.20 5.36 -1.33
C HIS A 17 3.36 6.22 -1.82
N SER A 18 3.11 7.48 -2.18
CA SER A 18 4.18 8.45 -2.48
C SER A 18 5.04 8.71 -1.24
N ILE A 19 4.44 8.85 -0.06
CA ILE A 19 5.20 8.96 1.21
C ILE A 19 6.06 7.71 1.43
N LYS A 20 5.48 6.50 1.27
CA LYS A 20 6.21 5.24 1.43
C LYS A 20 7.35 5.07 0.43
N LEU A 21 7.19 5.58 -0.80
CA LEU A 21 8.23 5.56 -1.82
C LEU A 21 9.35 6.53 -1.47
N HIS A 22 9.01 7.79 -1.18
CA HIS A 22 10.00 8.82 -0.89
C HIS A 22 10.70 8.65 0.46
N SER A 23 10.19 7.80 1.34
CA SER A 23 10.86 7.40 2.59
C SER A 23 11.86 6.26 2.42
N ARG A 24 12.05 5.71 1.21
CA ARG A 24 12.95 4.57 0.94
C ARG A 24 14.23 4.95 0.21
N ARG A 25 14.41 6.21 -0.17
CA ARG A 25 15.64 6.62 -0.85
C ARG A 25 16.79 6.57 0.15
N GLU A 26 17.89 6.01 -0.30
CA GLU A 26 19.17 5.94 0.40
C GLU A 26 20.25 6.46 -0.53
N GLU A 27 21.28 7.13 -0.02
CA GLU A 27 22.46 7.55 -0.79
C GLU A 27 23.68 7.57 0.11
N PHE A 28 24.80 7.03 -0.36
CA PHE A 28 26.08 7.01 0.36
C PHE A 28 25.96 6.46 1.80
N GLY A 29 25.13 5.42 1.98
CA GLY A 29 24.84 4.81 3.29
C GLY A 29 23.98 5.66 4.23
N CYS A 30 23.38 6.75 3.73
CA CYS A 30 22.48 7.62 4.50
C CYS A 30 21.02 7.40 4.07
N GLU A 31 20.11 7.35 5.05
CA GLU A 31 18.67 7.52 4.79
C GLU A 31 18.42 8.92 4.20
N TYR A 32 17.81 9.00 3.01
CA TYR A 32 17.69 10.24 2.24
C TYR A 32 16.23 10.66 2.10
N PRO A 33 15.68 11.46 3.04
CA PRO A 33 14.29 11.86 3.00
C PRO A 33 13.99 12.83 1.86
N SER A 34 12.71 12.96 1.52
CA SER A 34 12.25 13.92 0.50
C SER A 34 12.67 15.36 0.84
N MET A 35 13.21 16.06 -0.16
CA MET A 35 13.64 17.46 -0.06
C MET A 35 12.51 18.48 -0.28
N TRP A 36 11.27 18.03 -0.52
CA TRP A 36 10.07 18.86 -0.69
C TRP A 36 8.98 18.48 0.33
N GLY A 37 8.02 19.39 0.54
CA GLY A 37 6.87 19.12 1.40
C GLY A 37 5.94 18.07 0.79
N LEU A 38 5.52 17.09 1.61
CA LEU A 38 4.55 16.08 1.23
C LEU A 38 3.19 16.42 1.85
N ALA A 39 2.12 16.25 1.07
CA ALA A 39 0.76 16.21 1.60
C ALA A 39 0.58 14.98 2.49
N ASN A 40 -0.49 14.95 3.28
CA ASN A 40 -0.84 13.78 4.07
C ASN A 40 -2.29 13.38 3.80
N VAL A 41 -2.61 12.12 4.06
CA VAL A 41 -3.97 11.58 3.92
C VAL A 41 -4.92 12.25 4.90
N TYR A 42 -6.21 12.28 4.57
CA TYR A 42 -7.21 12.64 5.56
C TYR A 42 -7.33 11.51 6.57
N PRO A 43 -7.05 11.73 7.87
CA PRO A 43 -7.12 10.65 8.85
C PRO A 43 -8.56 10.18 9.10
N ARG A 44 -9.58 10.93 8.66
CA ARG A 44 -11.00 10.66 8.91
C ARG A 44 -11.84 10.85 7.67
N VAL A 45 -12.56 9.80 7.26
CA VAL A 45 -13.40 9.79 6.04
C VAL A 45 -14.82 9.34 6.36
N ASN A 46 -15.84 9.99 5.78
CA ASN A 46 -17.25 9.62 5.87
C ASN A 46 -17.70 9.08 4.53
N PHE A 47 -17.94 7.78 4.43
CA PHE A 47 -18.49 7.12 3.25
C PHE A 47 -20.01 7.06 3.36
N ARG A 48 -20.72 7.25 2.25
CA ARG A 48 -22.19 7.25 2.19
C ARG A 48 -22.68 6.60 0.91
N LYS A 49 -23.79 5.86 1.02
CA LYS A 49 -24.47 5.22 -0.10
C LYS A 49 -25.95 5.09 0.19
N THR A 50 -26.78 5.32 -0.82
CA THR A 50 -28.18 4.87 -0.83
C THR A 50 -28.26 3.67 -1.76
N ALA A 51 -28.92 2.60 -1.32
CA ALA A 51 -29.09 1.38 -2.10
C ALA A 51 -30.47 0.77 -1.85
N VAL A 52 -30.98 0.03 -2.83
CA VAL A 52 -32.26 -0.67 -2.76
C VAL A 52 -32.00 -2.18 -2.68
N PHE A 53 -32.34 -2.77 -1.55
CA PHE A 53 -32.31 -4.21 -1.31
C PHE A 53 -33.60 -4.82 -1.89
N GLN A 54 -33.46 -5.72 -2.87
CA GLN A 54 -34.59 -6.35 -3.56
C GLN A 54 -35.28 -7.40 -2.67
N THR A 55 -34.50 -8.04 -1.82
CA THR A 55 -34.96 -8.97 -0.77
C THR A 55 -34.28 -8.60 0.53
N ASP A 56 -34.73 -9.19 1.65
CA ASP A 56 -33.96 -9.18 2.88
C ASP A 56 -32.53 -9.67 2.58
N GLY A 57 -31.54 -9.01 3.15
CA GLY A 57 -30.13 -9.25 2.92
C GLY A 57 -29.29 -8.79 4.10
N TRP A 58 -28.00 -8.56 3.88
CA TRP A 58 -27.10 -8.24 4.97
C TRP A 58 -25.90 -7.41 4.53
N VAL A 59 -25.30 -6.71 5.48
CA VAL A 59 -24.02 -6.01 5.29
C VAL A 59 -23.06 -6.30 6.45
N LYS A 60 -21.77 -6.35 6.15
CA LYS A 60 -20.69 -6.37 7.13
C LYS A 60 -19.55 -5.49 6.63
N ILE A 61 -19.10 -4.56 7.46
CA ILE A 61 -18.05 -3.61 7.10
C ILE A 61 -16.70 -4.08 7.66
N ARG A 62 -15.71 -4.21 6.77
CA ARG A 62 -14.29 -4.25 7.10
C ARG A 62 -13.70 -2.86 7.01
N ARG A 63 -12.65 -2.62 7.79
CA ARG A 63 -12.09 -1.28 7.98
C ARG A 63 -10.64 -1.33 8.40
N LYS A 64 -9.88 -0.33 7.96
CA LYS A 64 -8.57 0.02 8.48
C LYS A 64 -8.73 1.15 9.51
N GLY A 65 -8.23 0.97 10.73
CA GLY A 65 -8.42 1.94 11.84
C GLY A 65 -9.68 1.70 12.68
N LYS A 66 -10.31 2.75 13.21
CA LYS A 66 -11.59 2.67 13.95
C LYS A 66 -12.74 3.12 13.04
N ALA A 67 -13.90 2.50 13.16
CA ALA A 67 -15.08 2.91 12.39
C ALA A 67 -16.40 2.59 13.11
N TYR A 68 -17.49 3.14 12.59
CA TYR A 68 -18.87 2.69 12.87
C TYR A 68 -19.73 2.79 11.61
N LEU A 69 -20.76 1.93 11.53
CA LEU A 69 -21.77 1.92 10.48
C LEU A 69 -23.03 2.57 11.03
N THR A 70 -23.69 3.37 10.19
CA THR A 70 -25.05 3.86 10.40
C THR A 70 -25.90 3.38 9.23
N VAL A 71 -27.03 2.73 9.53
CA VAL A 71 -28.08 2.40 8.57
C VAL A 71 -29.36 3.11 9.02
N ASP A 72 -29.94 3.95 8.16
CA ASP A 72 -31.17 4.70 8.43
C ASP A 72 -31.18 5.44 9.78
N GLY A 73 -30.02 6.00 10.15
CA GLY A 73 -29.84 6.75 11.39
C GLY A 73 -29.50 5.91 12.62
N ARG A 74 -29.57 4.57 12.55
CA ARG A 74 -29.17 3.67 13.65
C ARG A 74 -27.71 3.25 13.50
N LYS A 75 -26.93 3.37 14.59
CA LYS A 75 -25.53 2.95 14.64
C LYS A 75 -25.39 1.47 14.96
N TYR A 76 -24.40 0.84 14.33
CA TYR A 76 -24.01 -0.54 14.52
C TYR A 76 -22.49 -0.63 14.79
N PRO A 77 -22.06 -1.55 15.69
CA PRO A 77 -20.65 -1.84 15.89
C PRO A 77 -20.03 -2.48 14.63
N MET A 78 -18.71 -2.40 14.52
CA MET A 78 -17.96 -3.03 13.43
C MET A 78 -17.82 -4.53 13.61
N ASP A 79 -17.41 -5.21 12.53
CA ASP A 79 -17.10 -6.64 12.49
C ASP A 79 -18.31 -7.57 12.76
N GLN A 80 -19.52 -7.01 12.77
CA GLN A 80 -20.78 -7.74 12.89
C GLN A 80 -21.56 -7.70 11.58
N ARG A 81 -22.27 -8.79 11.30
CA ARG A 81 -23.26 -8.85 10.23
C ARG A 81 -24.52 -8.11 10.69
N VAL A 82 -25.02 -7.19 9.87
CA VAL A 82 -26.23 -6.41 10.09
C VAL A 82 -27.25 -6.85 9.04
N GLU A 83 -28.40 -7.37 9.49
CA GLU A 83 -29.50 -7.73 8.59
C GLU A 83 -30.20 -6.46 8.10
N ILE A 84 -30.50 -6.43 6.81
CA ILE A 84 -31.10 -5.31 6.09
C ILE A 84 -32.39 -5.82 5.43
N PRO A 85 -33.57 -5.32 5.82
CA PRO A 85 -34.82 -5.68 5.14
C PRO A 85 -34.82 -5.31 3.66
N ALA A 86 -35.74 -5.86 2.88
CA ALA A 86 -36.00 -5.36 1.53
C ALA A 86 -36.49 -3.89 1.58
N GLY A 87 -35.98 -3.06 0.66
CA GLY A 87 -36.33 -1.64 0.58
C GLY A 87 -35.14 -0.73 0.27
N GLU A 88 -35.42 0.58 0.25
CA GLU A 88 -34.38 1.60 0.12
C GLU A 88 -33.77 1.93 1.49
N HIS A 89 -32.43 1.88 1.57
CA HIS A 89 -31.68 2.11 2.80
C HIS A 89 -30.53 3.10 2.57
N ARG A 90 -30.25 3.90 3.59
CA ARG A 90 -29.15 4.87 3.61
C ARG A 90 -28.05 4.39 4.54
N PHE A 91 -26.89 4.12 3.95
CA PHE A 91 -25.68 3.66 4.62
C PHE A 91 -24.72 4.83 4.82
N SER A 92 -24.09 4.90 5.98
CA SER A 92 -22.94 5.76 6.24
C SER A 92 -21.92 5.05 7.09
N VAL A 93 -20.64 5.13 6.71
CA VAL A 93 -19.53 4.61 7.50
C VAL A 93 -18.56 5.75 7.77
N VAL A 94 -18.28 6.00 9.05
CA VAL A 94 -17.21 6.94 9.43
C VAL A 94 -16.02 6.13 9.87
N ALA A 95 -14.90 6.28 9.17
CA ALA A 95 -13.63 5.65 9.49
C ALA A 95 -12.59 6.69 9.92
N ILE A 96 -11.74 6.33 10.86
CA ILE A 96 -10.59 7.13 11.29
C ILE A 96 -9.36 6.26 11.52
N ARG A 97 -8.22 6.67 10.98
CA ARG A 97 -6.92 6.02 11.14
C ARG A 97 -5.81 7.07 11.21
N GLY A 98 -4.88 6.92 12.13
CA GLY A 98 -3.81 7.91 12.37
C GLY A 98 -2.44 7.52 11.82
N ASP A 99 -2.27 6.26 11.41
CA ASP A 99 -1.00 5.62 11.07
C ASP A 99 -1.02 4.97 9.68
N GLY A 100 -2.00 5.31 8.84
CA GLY A 100 -2.16 4.73 7.51
C GLY A 100 -3.46 5.18 6.84
N LEU A 101 -3.78 4.56 5.70
CA LEU A 101 -4.94 4.94 4.90
C LEU A 101 -6.27 4.52 5.57
N PRO A 102 -7.19 5.45 5.87
CA PRO A 102 -8.55 5.09 6.26
C PRO A 102 -9.30 4.57 5.04
N ALA A 103 -9.62 3.27 5.07
CA ALA A 103 -10.33 2.58 4.02
C ALA A 103 -11.38 1.63 4.59
N ILE A 104 -12.41 1.32 3.80
CA ILE A 104 -13.46 0.38 4.15
C ILE A 104 -13.72 -0.60 3.01
N TYR A 105 -14.27 -1.75 3.36
CA TYR A 105 -14.75 -2.75 2.40
C TYR A 105 -16.10 -3.29 2.91
N CYS A 106 -17.10 -3.38 2.03
CA CYS A 106 -18.44 -3.85 2.36
C CYS A 106 -18.61 -5.29 1.85
N GLU A 107 -18.74 -6.24 2.77
CA GLU A 107 -19.25 -7.58 2.47
C GLU A 107 -20.78 -7.54 2.51
N SER A 108 -21.44 -7.98 1.44
CA SER A 108 -22.89 -8.04 1.35
C SER A 108 -23.30 -8.94 0.19
N ASP A 109 -24.52 -9.46 0.25
CA ASP A 109 -25.18 -10.13 -0.86
C ASP A 109 -25.76 -9.16 -1.92
N GLN A 110 -26.02 -7.90 -1.55
CA GLN A 110 -26.72 -6.93 -2.40
C GLN A 110 -26.04 -5.55 -2.50
N LEU A 111 -24.98 -5.30 -1.72
CA LEU A 111 -24.29 -4.00 -1.67
C LEU A 111 -22.77 -4.13 -1.81
N ALA A 112 -22.24 -3.74 -2.96
CA ALA A 112 -20.79 -3.63 -3.16
C ALA A 112 -20.25 -2.28 -2.64
N SER A 113 -19.04 -2.28 -2.07
CA SER A 113 -18.23 -1.08 -1.93
C SER A 113 -17.43 -0.84 -3.21
N ASP A 114 -17.61 0.31 -3.83
CA ASP A 114 -17.02 0.67 -5.12
C ASP A 114 -17.03 2.20 -5.29
N GLU A 115 -16.61 2.69 -6.46
CA GLU A 115 -16.56 4.11 -6.81
C GLU A 115 -17.93 4.83 -6.77
N SER A 116 -19.04 4.08 -6.68
CA SER A 116 -20.38 4.66 -6.59
C SER A 116 -20.76 5.12 -5.17
N TRP A 117 -19.91 4.85 -4.18
CA TRP A 117 -20.00 5.45 -2.85
C TRP A 117 -19.50 6.88 -2.88
N LEU A 118 -20.14 7.76 -2.10
CA LEU A 118 -19.67 9.13 -1.91
C LEU A 118 -18.88 9.24 -0.61
N CYS A 119 -17.85 10.08 -0.58
CA CYS A 119 -17.03 10.30 0.59
C CYS A 119 -16.71 11.79 0.86
N THR A 120 -16.49 12.13 2.14
CA THR A 120 -15.98 13.44 2.56
C THR A 120 -14.90 13.28 3.65
N PRO A 121 -13.96 14.22 3.79
CA PRO A 121 -12.94 14.19 4.85
C PRO A 121 -13.50 14.69 6.20
N GLY A 122 -14.81 14.56 6.44
CA GLY A 122 -15.49 15.10 7.63
C GLY A 122 -16.20 16.43 7.41
N THR A 123 -16.21 16.97 6.19
CA THR A 123 -17.04 18.12 5.83
C THR A 123 -18.49 17.70 5.57
N PRO A 124 -19.47 18.58 5.84
CA PRO A 124 -20.88 18.31 5.57
C PRO A 124 -21.22 18.41 4.07
N THR A 125 -20.43 19.17 3.31
CA THR A 125 -20.59 19.44 1.88
C THR A 125 -19.41 18.87 1.07
N ASN A 126 -19.52 18.95 -0.26
CA ASN A 126 -18.48 18.56 -1.22
C ASN A 126 -18.13 17.07 -1.18
N ALA A 127 -19.17 16.23 -1.17
CA ALA A 127 -18.99 14.79 -1.31
C ALA A 127 -18.50 14.46 -2.72
N VAL A 128 -17.50 13.60 -2.80
CA VAL A 128 -16.90 13.14 -4.05
C VAL A 128 -17.02 11.61 -4.13
N PRO A 129 -17.03 11.01 -5.32
CA PRO A 129 -16.90 9.55 -5.45
C PRO A 129 -15.69 9.03 -4.68
N ALA A 130 -15.84 7.88 -4.02
CA ALA A 130 -14.72 7.19 -3.39
C ALA A 130 -13.77 6.63 -4.47
N ALA A 131 -12.48 6.58 -4.16
CA ALA A 131 -11.51 5.90 -5.01
C ALA A 131 -11.36 4.44 -4.58
N CYS A 132 -11.02 3.58 -5.54
CA CYS A 132 -10.92 2.13 -5.36
C CYS A 132 -9.87 1.49 -6.28
N GLU A 133 -8.99 2.29 -6.90
CA GLU A 133 -7.98 1.81 -7.85
C GLU A 133 -6.57 2.08 -7.30
N PRO A 134 -5.67 1.06 -7.29
CA PRO A 134 -5.84 -0.27 -7.85
C PRO A 134 -6.86 -1.11 -7.07
N ALA A 135 -7.58 -1.98 -7.79
CA ALA A 135 -8.65 -2.77 -7.21
C ALA A 135 -8.15 -3.84 -6.20
N PHE A 136 -8.35 -3.60 -4.92
CA PHE A 136 -8.23 -4.59 -3.85
C PHE A 136 -9.59 -5.23 -3.60
N THR A 137 -9.75 -6.49 -4.00
CA THR A 137 -11.05 -7.18 -4.08
C THR A 137 -11.22 -8.28 -3.02
N SER A 138 -10.19 -8.54 -2.22
CA SER A 138 -10.29 -9.42 -1.06
C SER A 138 -10.56 -8.60 0.21
N PRO A 139 -11.45 -9.04 1.12
CA PRO A 139 -11.63 -8.41 2.42
C PRO A 139 -10.36 -8.49 3.30
N ASP A 140 -9.41 -9.36 2.96
CA ASP A 140 -8.13 -9.53 3.67
C ASP A 140 -6.99 -8.72 3.03
N ASP A 141 -7.25 -8.05 1.90
CA ASP A 141 -6.25 -7.18 1.27
C ASP A 141 -5.80 -6.05 2.21
N ASP A 142 -4.53 -5.68 2.08
CA ASP A 142 -3.98 -4.53 2.77
C ASP A 142 -3.73 -3.38 1.81
N VAL A 143 -4.61 -2.37 1.85
CA VAL A 143 -4.46 -1.14 1.06
C VAL A 143 -3.21 -0.35 1.41
N ASP A 144 -2.52 -0.66 2.51
CA ASP A 144 -1.22 -0.08 2.83
C ASP A 144 -0.04 -0.80 2.14
N VAL A 145 -0.28 -1.95 1.51
CA VAL A 145 0.72 -2.68 0.77
C VAL A 145 0.41 -2.51 -0.72
N PHE A 146 1.29 -1.79 -1.41
CA PHE A 146 1.16 -1.66 -2.86
C PHE A 146 1.27 -3.05 -3.50
N PRO A 147 0.37 -3.43 -4.43
CA PRO A 147 0.35 -4.76 -5.03
C PRO A 147 1.47 -4.89 -6.07
N PHE A 148 2.71 -5.06 -5.61
CA PHE A 148 3.82 -5.41 -6.49
C PHE A 148 3.76 -6.89 -6.86
N THR A 149 4.13 -7.19 -8.10
CA THR A 149 4.46 -8.55 -8.52
C THR A 149 5.96 -8.58 -8.79
N TYR A 150 6.64 -9.58 -8.22
CA TYR A 150 8.05 -9.82 -8.49
C TYR A 150 8.18 -10.94 -9.53
N THR A 151 9.07 -10.74 -10.48
CA THR A 151 9.46 -11.78 -11.44
C THR A 151 10.93 -12.11 -11.19
N PRO A 152 11.30 -13.37 -10.91
CA PRO A 152 12.70 -13.76 -10.75
C PRO A 152 13.48 -13.50 -12.04
N ILE A 153 14.65 -12.85 -11.90
CA ILE A 153 15.59 -12.61 -13.00
C ILE A 153 16.98 -13.05 -12.51
N ALA A 154 17.63 -13.94 -13.26
CA ALA A 154 19.01 -14.32 -13.02
C ALA A 154 19.97 -13.39 -13.79
N PRO A 155 21.21 -13.19 -13.30
CA PRO A 155 22.22 -12.47 -14.06
C PRO A 155 22.51 -13.20 -15.39
N VAL A 156 22.76 -12.42 -16.45
CA VAL A 156 23.14 -12.94 -17.77
C VAL A 156 24.64 -13.20 -17.89
N SER A 157 25.45 -12.56 -17.03
CA SER A 157 26.89 -12.77 -16.92
C SER A 157 27.37 -12.58 -15.48
N VAL A 158 28.41 -13.32 -15.10
CA VAL A 158 29.07 -13.23 -13.80
C VAL A 158 30.58 -13.23 -14.01
N ASP A 159 31.27 -12.20 -13.53
CA ASP A 159 32.73 -12.09 -13.54
C ASP A 159 33.24 -11.82 -12.11
N GLY A 160 33.78 -12.85 -11.46
CA GLY A 160 34.10 -12.79 -10.04
C GLY A 160 32.87 -12.49 -9.19
N SER A 161 32.86 -11.32 -8.55
CA SER A 161 31.74 -10.81 -7.74
C SER A 161 30.84 -9.81 -8.47
N LEU A 162 31.10 -9.53 -9.75
CA LEU A 162 30.29 -8.62 -10.57
C LEU A 162 29.20 -9.42 -11.30
N HIS A 163 27.94 -9.08 -11.02
CA HIS A 163 26.76 -9.73 -11.62
C HIS A 163 26.06 -8.76 -12.57
N ASP A 164 26.05 -9.07 -13.86
CA ASP A 164 25.36 -8.28 -14.89
C ASP A 164 24.00 -8.90 -15.20
N PHE A 165 22.93 -8.10 -15.07
CA PHE A 165 21.55 -8.51 -15.36
C PHE A 165 21.12 -8.20 -16.80
N GLY A 166 21.99 -7.59 -17.61
CA GLY A 166 21.83 -7.33 -19.04
C GLY A 166 20.91 -6.16 -19.37
N ARG A 167 20.32 -5.50 -18.36
CA ARG A 167 19.47 -4.32 -18.46
C ARG A 167 19.31 -3.66 -17.09
N GLU A 168 18.91 -2.40 -17.09
CA GLU A 168 18.50 -1.67 -15.90
C GLU A 168 17.27 -2.33 -15.25
N LEU A 169 17.26 -2.42 -13.93
CA LEU A 169 16.21 -3.06 -13.13
C LEU A 169 15.90 -2.23 -11.88
N PHE A 170 14.62 -2.19 -11.51
CA PHE A 170 14.19 -1.88 -10.15
C PHE A 170 13.79 -3.18 -9.47
N ALA A 171 14.63 -3.66 -8.57
CA ALA A 171 14.52 -5.01 -8.02
C ALA A 171 14.93 -5.05 -6.55
N VAL A 172 14.66 -6.19 -5.93
CA VAL A 172 15.25 -6.59 -4.65
C VAL A 172 16.17 -7.76 -4.96
N LEU A 173 17.37 -7.77 -4.35
CA LEU A 173 18.34 -8.83 -4.57
C LEU A 173 17.96 -10.07 -3.73
N GLU A 174 17.97 -11.25 -4.34
CA GLU A 174 17.71 -12.52 -3.67
C GLU A 174 18.93 -13.44 -3.84
N PHE A 175 19.52 -13.89 -2.72
CA PHE A 175 20.71 -14.76 -2.75
C PHE A 175 20.89 -15.54 -1.45
N ASP A 176 21.60 -16.67 -1.55
CA ASP A 176 22.03 -17.48 -0.40
C ASP A 176 23.45 -17.10 0.02
N ALA A 177 23.73 -17.21 1.32
CA ALA A 177 25.04 -16.89 1.91
C ALA A 177 25.35 -17.80 3.10
N ASP A 178 26.63 -17.90 3.50
CA ASP A 178 26.96 -18.46 4.81
C ASP A 178 26.56 -17.44 5.90
N PRO A 179 25.78 -17.83 6.93
CA PRO A 179 25.45 -16.93 8.04
C PRO A 179 26.67 -16.33 8.76
N ALA A 180 27.85 -16.95 8.66
CA ALA A 180 29.09 -16.44 9.23
C ALA A 180 29.72 -15.31 8.40
N ASP A 181 29.34 -15.18 7.13
CA ASP A 181 29.91 -14.17 6.24
C ASP A 181 29.30 -12.78 6.49
N THR A 182 30.12 -11.76 6.23
CA THR A 182 29.67 -10.37 6.10
C THR A 182 29.87 -9.97 4.65
N ILE A 183 28.76 -9.70 3.97
CA ILE A 183 28.72 -9.45 2.53
C ILE A 183 28.31 -8.00 2.32
N THR A 184 29.13 -7.25 1.58
CA THR A 184 28.75 -5.93 1.07
C THR A 184 28.30 -6.07 -0.37
N VAL A 185 27.07 -5.66 -0.64
CA VAL A 185 26.48 -5.59 -1.97
C VAL A 185 26.55 -4.15 -2.44
N VAL A 186 27.10 -3.93 -3.63
CA VAL A 186 27.21 -2.61 -4.25
C VAL A 186 26.39 -2.61 -5.53
N TYR A 187 25.51 -1.64 -5.67
CA TYR A 187 24.62 -1.52 -6.82
C TYR A 187 25.17 -0.47 -7.77
N GLY A 188 24.93 -0.64 -9.06
CA GLY A 188 25.25 0.38 -10.05
C GLY A 188 24.54 0.15 -11.38
N GLU A 189 24.24 1.26 -12.06
CA GLU A 189 23.73 1.28 -13.45
C GLU A 189 24.87 1.09 -14.46
N SER A 190 26.12 1.08 -13.97
CA SER A 190 27.35 0.89 -14.74
C SER A 190 28.36 0.03 -13.97
N VAL A 191 29.32 -0.55 -14.70
CA VAL A 191 30.41 -1.34 -14.10
C VAL A 191 31.27 -0.45 -13.19
N GLU A 192 31.53 0.78 -13.63
CA GLU A 192 32.30 1.77 -12.91
C GLU A 192 31.67 2.05 -11.54
N GLU A 193 30.35 2.29 -11.49
CA GLU A 193 29.63 2.51 -10.23
C GLU A 193 29.66 1.27 -9.32
N ALA A 194 29.37 0.09 -9.87
CA ALA A 194 29.31 -1.16 -9.09
C ALA A 194 30.67 -1.61 -8.52
N THR A 195 31.78 -1.07 -9.03
CA THR A 195 33.15 -1.45 -8.62
C THR A 195 33.90 -0.36 -7.85
N THR A 196 33.23 0.74 -7.52
CA THR A 196 33.85 1.90 -6.87
C THR A 196 34.07 1.73 -5.35
N PHE A 197 33.39 0.79 -4.70
CA PHE A 197 33.45 0.63 -3.25
C PHE A 197 34.83 0.13 -2.75
N GLY A 198 35.39 0.79 -1.72
CA GLY A 198 36.65 0.38 -1.08
C GLY A 198 37.95 0.81 -1.79
N LEU A 199 37.90 1.69 -2.80
CA LEU A 199 39.08 2.20 -3.48
C LEU A 199 39.88 3.22 -2.61
N PRO A 200 41.23 3.15 -2.58
CA PRO A 200 42.04 4.09 -1.80
C PRO A 200 41.87 5.54 -2.28
N ASN A 201 41.56 6.45 -1.35
CA ASN A 201 41.31 7.90 -1.55
C ASN A 201 39.93 8.26 -2.12
N GLU A 202 39.06 7.29 -2.33
CA GLU A 202 37.65 7.48 -2.66
C GLU A 202 36.84 6.95 -1.48
N ARG A 203 36.54 7.81 -0.51
CA ARG A 203 35.65 7.42 0.60
C ARG A 203 34.31 6.99 0.01
N ASP A 204 34.03 5.68 0.02
CA ASP A 204 32.74 5.04 -0.24
C ASP A 204 31.86 5.78 -1.26
N ASN A 205 32.40 6.01 -2.46
CA ASN A 205 31.72 6.73 -3.55
C ASN A 205 30.57 5.91 -4.18
N ALA A 206 30.34 4.67 -3.73
CA ALA A 206 29.18 3.91 -4.15
C ALA A 206 27.91 4.64 -3.72
N LEU A 207 27.06 4.96 -4.70
CA LEU A 207 25.83 5.68 -4.44
C LEU A 207 24.88 4.83 -3.59
N ILE A 208 24.74 3.55 -3.93
CA ILE A 208 23.88 2.58 -3.25
C ILE A 208 24.69 1.33 -2.92
N TYR A 209 24.73 0.97 -1.64
CA TYR A 209 25.31 -0.27 -1.15
C TYR A 209 24.62 -0.68 0.15
N GLU A 210 24.69 -1.96 0.48
CA GLU A 210 24.26 -2.49 1.77
C GLU A 210 25.26 -3.52 2.28
N THR A 211 25.30 -3.71 3.60
CA THR A 211 26.11 -4.77 4.22
C THR A 211 25.22 -5.68 5.04
N VAL A 212 25.25 -6.97 4.72
CA VAL A 212 24.41 -7.99 5.31
C VAL A 212 25.24 -9.11 5.94
N SER A 213 24.72 -9.71 7.01
CA SER A 213 25.33 -10.87 7.69
C SER A 213 24.28 -11.63 8.50
N GLY A 214 24.60 -12.85 8.95
CA GLY A 214 23.78 -13.59 9.91
C GLY A 214 22.55 -14.32 9.37
N LYS A 215 22.35 -14.42 8.04
CA LYS A 215 21.27 -15.22 7.44
C LYS A 215 21.81 -16.14 6.35
N ALA A 216 21.15 -17.28 6.19
CA ALA A 216 21.44 -18.21 5.10
C ALA A 216 20.83 -17.80 3.75
N HIS A 217 19.81 -16.93 3.80
CA HIS A 217 19.05 -16.48 2.63
C HIS A 217 18.61 -15.02 2.83
N TYR A 218 18.77 -14.21 1.78
CA TYR A 218 18.42 -12.79 1.74
C TYR A 218 17.39 -12.52 0.65
N ARG A 219 16.41 -11.67 1.00
CA ARG A 219 15.38 -11.08 0.14
C ARG A 219 14.78 -9.87 0.84
#